data_AF-A0A800DV12-F1
#
_entry.id   AF-A0A800DV12-F1
#
_cell.length_a   1.000
_cell.length_b   1.000
_cell.length_c   1.000
_cell.angle_alpha   90.00
_cell.angle_beta   90.00
_cell.angle_gamma   90.00
#
_symmetry.space_group_name_H-M   'P 1'
#
loop_
_entity.id
_entity.type
_entity.pdbx_description
1 polymer ?
#
loop_
_entity_poly.entity_id
_entity_poly.type
_entity_poly.pdbx_seq_one_letter_code
_entity_poly.pdbx_strand_id
1 'polypeptide(L)'
;MLKKAIELFEQEKYEEALPIFEKLAKNNDKEAIYFVGLFYYEGYGVKKDEKKAIEWWKRAERRGSLDAKYMLQTICATSSVFARE
;
A
#
# COMPACT_ATOMS: atom_id res chain seq x y z
N MET A 1 7.38 -14.33 -6.71
CA MET A 1 8.02 -13.03 -6.41
C MET A 1 7.32 -12.30 -5.26
N LEU A 2 6.00 -12.20 -5.26
CA LEU A 2 5.23 -11.62 -4.15
C LEU A 2 5.48 -12.32 -2.80
N LYS A 3 5.44 -13.66 -2.77
CA LYS A 3 5.75 -14.45 -1.56
C LYS A 3 7.08 -14.07 -0.88
N LYS A 4 8.13 -13.85 -1.68
CA LYS A 4 9.45 -13.45 -1.17
C LYS A 4 9.41 -12.03 -0.59
N ALA A 5 8.65 -11.12 -1.20
CA ALA A 5 8.48 -9.76 -0.68
C ALA A 5 7.74 -9.75 0.66
N ILE A 6 6.71 -10.58 0.80
CA ILE A 6 5.97 -10.77 2.05
C ILE A 6 6.87 -11.37 3.12
N GLU A 7 7.67 -12.39 2.78
CA GLU A 7 8.60 -13.00 3.73
C GLU A 7 9.68 -12.01 4.22
N LEU A 8 10.17 -11.12 3.35
CA LEU A 8 11.06 -10.03 3.74
C LEU A 8 10.36 -9.00 4.64
N PHE A 9 9.07 -8.72 4.37
CA PHE A 9 8.25 -7.85 5.22
C PHE A 9 8.05 -8.45 6.62
N GLU A 10 7.81 -9.76 6.71
CA GLU A 10 7.72 -10.49 7.99
C GLU A 10 9.06 -10.53 8.73
N GLN A 11 10.18 -10.49 8.00
CA GLN A 11 11.53 -10.36 8.57
C GLN A 11 11.90 -8.91 8.92
N GLU A 12 10.95 -7.96 8.83
CA GLU A 12 11.17 -6.52 9.06
C GLU A 12 12.20 -5.88 8.12
N LYS A 13 12.54 -6.55 7.01
CA LYS A 13 13.51 -6.10 6.00
C LYS A 13 12.85 -5.19 4.97
N TYR A 14 12.36 -4.05 5.44
CA TYR A 14 11.59 -3.12 4.63
C TYR A 14 12.40 -2.52 3.47
N GLU A 15 13.69 -2.27 3.67
CA GLU A 15 14.59 -1.71 2.65
C GLU A 15 14.74 -2.62 1.42
N GLU A 16 14.71 -3.93 1.63
CA GLU A 16 14.78 -4.93 0.55
C GLU A 16 13.40 -5.28 0.00
N ALA A 17 12.36 -5.24 0.84
CA ALA A 17 11.00 -5.59 0.45
C ALA A 17 10.35 -4.51 -0.44
N LEU A 18 10.51 -3.23 -0.11
CA LEU A 18 9.95 -2.10 -0.84
C LEU A 18 10.24 -2.13 -2.35
N PRO A 19 11.51 -2.25 -2.82
CA PRO A 19 11.78 -2.25 -4.26
C PRO A 19 11.17 -3.45 -4.99
N ILE A 20 10.99 -4.58 -4.30
CA ILE A 20 10.31 -5.75 -4.87
C ILE A 20 8.82 -5.47 -5.02
N PHE A 21 8.19 -4.86 -4.01
CA PHE A 21 6.79 -4.42 -4.09
C PHE A 21 6.59 -3.35 -5.16
N GLU A 22 7.47 -2.36 -5.30
CA GLU A 22 7.39 -1.36 -6.36
C GLU A 22 7.52 -1.98 -7.75
N LYS A 23 8.41 -2.97 -7.92
CA LYS A 23 8.55 -3.71 -9.18
C LYS A 23 7.29 -4.50 -9.51
N LEU A 24 6.68 -5.16 -8.53
CA LEU A 24 5.42 -5.89 -8.71
C LEU A 24 4.24 -4.91 -8.97
N ALA A 25 4.23 -3.77 -8.29
CA ALA A 25 3.24 -2.72 -8.50
C ALA A 25 3.31 -2.15 -9.93
N LYS A 26 4.52 -2.02 -10.50
CA LYS A 26 4.72 -1.66 -11.92
C LYS A 26 4.15 -2.72 -12.87
N ASN A 27 4.18 -3.99 -12.47
CA ASN A 27 3.55 -5.09 -13.21
C ASN A 27 2.02 -5.17 -13.00
N ASN A 28 1.40 -4.15 -12.41
CA ASN A 28 -0.03 -4.09 -12.08
C ASN A 28 -0.49 -5.17 -11.09
N ASP A 29 0.41 -5.67 -10.25
CA ASP A 29 0.04 -6.58 -9.17
C ASP A 29 -0.71 -5.79 -8.08
N LYS A 30 -2.00 -6.09 -7.91
CA LYS A 30 -2.90 -5.40 -6.99
C LYS A 30 -2.47 -5.54 -5.53
N GLU A 31 -1.96 -6.70 -5.14
CA GLU A 31 -1.47 -6.97 -3.79
C GLU A 31 -0.20 -6.17 -3.53
N ALA A 32 0.70 -6.11 -4.52
CA ALA A 32 1.91 -5.30 -4.38
C ALA A 32 1.63 -3.79 -4.27
N ILE A 33 0.71 -3.26 -5.08
CA ILE A 33 0.29 -1.85 -4.97
C ILE A 33 -0.27 -1.56 -3.58
N TYR A 34 -1.02 -2.51 -3.01
CA TYR A 34 -1.52 -2.43 -1.63
C TYR A 34 -0.39 -2.32 -0.61
N PHE A 35 0.61 -3.20 -0.68
CA PHE A 35 1.74 -3.17 0.23
C PHE A 35 2.55 -1.88 0.07
N VAL A 36 2.80 -1.39 -1.15
CA VAL A 36 3.47 -0.08 -1.34
C VAL A 36 2.72 1.03 -0.61
N GLY A 37 1.38 1.07 -0.71
CA GLY A 37 0.56 1.99 0.06
C GLY A 37 0.78 1.87 1.57
N LEU A 38 0.79 0.63 2.08
CA LEU A 38 1.03 0.34 3.50
C LEU A 38 2.42 0.82 3.98
N PHE A 39 3.47 0.64 3.17
CA PHE A 39 4.82 1.12 3.49
C PHE A 39 4.85 2.63 3.69
N TYR A 40 4.18 3.39 2.80
CA TYR A 40 4.08 4.84 2.96
C TYR A 40 3.15 5.24 4.12
N TYR A 41 2.09 4.48 4.41
CA TYR A 41 1.16 4.78 5.49
C TYR A 41 1.76 4.58 6.89
N GLU A 42 2.47 3.47 7.10
CA GLU A 42 3.12 3.15 8.37
C GLU A 42 4.54 3.74 8.48
N GLY A 43 5.17 4.05 7.35
CA GLY A 43 6.55 4.53 7.31
C GLY A 43 7.59 3.40 7.42
N TYR A 44 7.29 2.22 6.89
CA TYR A 44 8.19 1.07 6.92
C TYR A 44 9.37 1.27 5.97
N GLY A 45 10.56 1.57 6.51
CA GLY A 45 11.78 1.81 5.72
C GLY A 45 11.72 3.04 4.81
N VAL A 46 10.64 3.82 4.87
CA VAL A 46 10.42 5.06 4.10
C VAL A 46 9.80 6.12 5.01
N LYS A 47 9.90 7.37 4.60
CA LYS A 47 9.20 8.45 5.30
C LYS A 47 7.68 8.24 5.20
N LYS A 48 7.01 8.22 6.35
CA LYS A 48 5.55 8.16 6.44
C LYS A 48 4.92 9.30 5.61
N ASP A 49 4.06 8.93 4.68
CA ASP A 49 3.31 9.80 3.79
C ASP A 49 1.95 9.18 3.46
N GLU A 50 0.96 9.50 4.30
CA GLU A 50 -0.41 8.98 4.19
C GLU A 50 -1.08 9.41 2.87
N LYS A 51 -0.77 10.61 2.36
CA LYS A 51 -1.34 11.10 1.09
C LYS A 51 -0.87 10.24 -0.07
N LYS A 52 0.42 9.92 -0.08
CA LYS A 52 1.03 9.05 -1.09
C LYS A 52 0.47 7.62 -0.99
N ALA A 53 0.29 7.10 0.22
CA ALA A 53 -0.35 5.81 0.45
C ALA A 53 -1.76 5.72 -0.14
N ILE A 54 -2.59 6.74 0.12
CA ILE A 54 -3.95 6.86 -0.41
C ILE A 54 -3.92 6.88 -1.95
N GLU A 55 -2.98 7.59 -2.57
CA GLU A 55 -2.87 7.62 -4.03
C GLU A 55 -2.56 6.24 -4.64
N TRP A 56 -1.66 5.47 -4.00
CA TRP A 56 -1.35 4.10 -4.40
C TRP A 56 -2.56 3.19 -4.27
N TRP A 57 -3.28 3.23 -3.14
CA TRP A 57 -4.49 2.42 -2.97
C TRP A 57 -5.61 2.82 -3.93
N LYS A 58 -5.78 4.12 -4.24
CA LYS A 58 -6.75 4.57 -5.27
C LYS A 58 -6.41 3.99 -6.64
N ARG A 59 -5.12 3.87 -6.96
CA ARG A 59 -4.68 3.21 -8.20
C ARG A 59 -5.01 1.72 -8.22
N ALA A 60 -4.88 1.03 -7.09
CA ALA A 60 -5.26 -0.38 -6.97
C ALA A 60 -6.78 -0.59 -7.02
N GLU A 61 -7.56 0.26 -6.36
CA GLU A 61 -9.03 0.24 -6.44
C GLU A 61 -9.52 0.42 -7.89
N ARG A 62 -8.97 1.39 -8.62
CA ARG A 62 -9.29 1.59 -10.05
C ARG A 62 -9.01 0.37 -10.93
N ARG A 63 -8.17 -0.56 -10.47
CA ARG A 63 -7.86 -1.82 -11.13
C ARG A 63 -8.68 -3.01 -10.61
N GLY A 64 -9.65 -2.77 -9.71
CA GLY A 64 -10.51 -3.80 -9.14
C GLY A 64 -9.94 -4.50 -7.89
N SER A 65 -8.95 -3.90 -7.21
CA SER A 65 -8.49 -4.42 -5.91
C SER A 65 -9.51 -4.09 -4.81
N LEU A 66 -10.16 -5.13 -4.30
CA LEU A 66 -11.09 -5.00 -3.18
C LEU A 66 -10.35 -4.68 -1.88
N ASP A 67 -9.13 -5.19 -1.70
CA ASP A 67 -8.30 -4.95 -0.51
C ASP A 67 -7.92 -3.46 -0.41
N ALA A 68 -7.49 -2.86 -1.52
CA ALA A 68 -7.17 -1.44 -1.56
C ALA A 68 -8.41 -0.57 -1.33
N LYS A 69 -9.56 -0.96 -1.88
CA LYS A 69 -10.85 -0.29 -1.61
C LYS A 69 -11.20 -0.33 -0.13
N TYR A 70 -11.07 -1.49 0.50
CA TYR A 70 -11.37 -1.66 1.92
C TYR A 70 -10.45 -0.80 2.80
N MET A 71 -9.15 -0.76 2.50
CA MET A 71 -8.20 0.10 3.21
C MET A 71 -8.48 1.59 3.01
N LEU A 72 -8.78 2.02 1.78
CA LEU A 72 -9.19 3.40 1.54
C LEU A 72 -10.44 3.76 2.33
N GLN A 73 -11.42 2.87 2.37
CA GLN A 73 -12.65 3.10 3.09
C GLN A 73 -12.42 3.15 4.60
N THR A 74 -11.54 2.29 5.13
CA THR A 74 -11.11 2.32 6.54
C THR A 74 -10.41 3.62 6.87
N ILE A 75 -9.46 4.05 6.03
CA ILE A 75 -8.68 5.27 6.25
C ILE A 75 -9.55 6.50 6.09
N CYS A 76 -10.43 6.58 5.10
CA CYS A 76 -11.38 7.69 4.99
C CYS A 76 -12.38 7.73 6.15
N ALA A 77 -12.72 6.58 6.75
CA ALA A 77 -13.57 6.52 7.93
C ALA A 77 -12.82 6.95 9.21
N THR A 78 -11.54 6.61 9.35
CA THR A 78 -10.71 6.97 10.50
C THR A 78 -10.15 8.39 10.41
N SER A 79 -9.66 8.79 9.24
CA SER A 79 -9.24 10.15 8.93
C SER A 79 -10.48 10.99 8.66
N SER A 80 -10.89 11.77 9.67
CA SER A 80 -11.99 12.75 9.64
C SER A 80 -11.96 13.80 8.52
N VAL A 81 -10.97 13.74 7.63
CA VAL A 81 -10.75 14.61 6.46
C VAL A 81 -11.73 14.30 5.32
N PHE A 82 -12.31 13.09 5.24
CA PHE A 82 -13.24 12.70 4.16
C PHE A 82 -14.62 12.21 4.63
N ALA A 83 -14.89 12.17 5.94
CA ALA A 83 -16.14 11.64 6.50
C ALA A 83 -17.37 12.56 6.40
N ARG A 84 -17.32 13.65 5.62
CA ARG A 84 -18.45 14.54 5.39
C ARG A 84 -18.47 15.02 3.94
N GLU A 85 -19.21 14.31 3.10
CA GLU A 85 -19.99 14.90 2.03
C GLU A 85 -21.44 14.47 2.22
#